data_AF-A0A533XBT3-F1
#
_entry.id   AF-A0A533XBT3-F1
#
_cell.length_a   1.000
_cell.length_b   1.000
_cell.length_c   1.000
_cell.angle_alpha   90.00
_cell.angle_beta   90.00
_cell.angle_gamma   90.00
#
_symmetry.space_group_name_H-M   'P 1'
#
loop_
_entity.id
_entity.type
_entity.pdbx_description
1 polymer ?
#
loop_
_entity_poly.entity_id
_entity_poly.type
_entity_poly.pdbx_seq_one_letter_code
_entity_poly.pdbx_strand_id
1 'polypeptide(L)' 'MTFKAYLDNIQAKTGKSPEDFFALANKKGLVKNGKIVAKYSELLAWLKSDIGLGHGMQMLRFCIYASVPTILS' A
#
# COMPACT_ATOMS: atom_id res chain seq x y z
N MET A 1 6.68 -14.73 -10.31
CA MET A 1 7.18 -13.40 -9.93
C MET A 1 7.28 -13.34 -8.42
N THR A 2 8.41 -12.88 -7.87
CA THR A 2 8.56 -12.66 -6.43
C THR A 2 7.86 -11.37 -6.02
N PHE A 3 7.36 -11.30 -4.78
CA PHE A 3 6.70 -10.11 -4.23
C PHE A 3 7.57 -8.86 -4.39
N LYS A 4 8.90 -8.99 -4.26
CA LYS A 4 9.88 -7.92 -4.45
C LYS A 4 9.84 -7.27 -5.83
N ALA A 5 9.74 -8.05 -6.91
CA ALA A 5 9.65 -7.52 -8.27
C ALA A 5 8.34 -6.75 -8.51
N TYR A 6 7.28 -7.12 -7.77
CA TYR A 6 6.03 -6.37 -7.77
C TYR A 6 6.15 -5.03 -7.05
N LEU A 7 6.81 -4.99 -5.88
CA LEU A 7 7.11 -3.73 -5.16
C LEU A 7 7.86 -2.75 -6.06
N ASP A 8 8.88 -3.26 -6.75
CA ASP A 8 9.73 -2.47 -7.65
C ASP A 8 8.94 -1.90 -8.83
N ASN A 9 8.04 -2.70 -9.41
CA ASN A 9 7.13 -2.24 -10.47
C ASN A 9 6.16 -1.15 -9.99
N ILE A 10 5.65 -1.26 -8.75
CA ILE A 10 4.76 -0.26 -8.16
C ILE A 10 5.55 1.03 -7.91
N GLN A 11 6.74 0.94 -7.32
CA GLN A 11 7.59 2.09 -7.06
C GLN A 11 8.02 2.76 -8.38
N ALA A 12 8.37 1.99 -9.41
CA ALA A 12 8.72 2.53 -10.73
C ALA A 12 7.55 3.23 -11.42
N LYS A 13 6.31 2.74 -11.25
CA LYS A 13 5.10 3.36 -11.82
C LYS A 13 4.61 4.59 -11.07
N THR A 14 4.80 4.60 -9.75
CA THR A 14 4.20 5.60 -8.87
C THR A 14 5.20 6.61 -8.33
N GLY A 15 6.50 6.32 -8.45
CA GLY A 15 7.59 7.07 -7.84
C GLY A 15 7.64 7.00 -6.32
N LYS A 16 6.76 6.23 -5.69
CA LYS A 16 6.53 6.24 -4.23
C LYS A 16 6.94 4.91 -3.60
N SER A 17 7.68 5.01 -2.50
CA SER A 17 8.07 3.87 -1.68
C SER A 17 6.91 3.36 -0.80
N PRO A 18 6.95 2.10 -0.32
CA PRO A 18 5.94 1.58 0.61
C PRO A 18 5.73 2.47 1.85
N GLU A 19 6.81 3.08 2.36
CA GLU A 19 6.78 3.99 3.50
C GLU A 19 6.02 5.29 3.18
N ASP A 20 6.18 5.84 1.98
CA ASP A 20 5.43 6.99 1.48
C ASP A 20 3.93 6.68 1.43
N PHE A 21 3.57 5.48 0.98
CA PHE A 21 2.19 5.04 0.98
C PHE A 21 1.61 4.87 2.38
N PHE A 22 2.42 4.39 3.32
CA PHE A 22 2.01 4.31 4.71
C PHE A 22 1.76 5.71 5.30
N ALA A 23 2.65 6.66 5.03
CA ALA A 23 2.47 8.06 5.44
C ALA A 23 1.21 8.69 4.81
N LEU A 24 0.94 8.42 3.53
CA LEU A 24 -0.27 8.87 2.84
C LEU A 24 -1.54 8.22 3.42
N ALA A 25 -1.51 6.92 3.69
CA ALA A 25 -2.63 6.19 4.29
C ALA A 25 -2.91 6.68 5.72
N ASN A 26 -1.87 7.01 6.49
CA ASN A 26 -1.98 7.63 7.81
C ASN A 26 -2.58 9.04 7.72
N LYS A 27 -2.09 9.88 6.80
CA LYS A 27 -2.68 11.21 6.53
C LYS A 27 -4.16 11.15 6.13
N LYS A 28 -4.57 10.11 5.39
CA LYS A 28 -5.97 9.87 5.00
C LYS A 28 -6.82 9.30 6.15
N GLY A 29 -6.23 8.93 7.30
CA GLY A 29 -6.92 8.28 8.41
C GLY A 29 -7.22 6.80 8.18
N LEU A 30 -6.62 6.18 7.15
CA LEU A 30 -6.80 4.76 6.82
C LEU A 30 -5.94 3.86 7.73
N VAL A 31 -4.93 4.44 8.39
CA VAL A 31 -4.07 3.79 9.38
C VAL A 31 -4.35 4.38 10.76
N LYS A 32 -4.56 3.52 11.75
CA LYS A 32 -4.69 3.92 13.16
C LYS A 32 -3.78 3.03 14.00
N ASN A 33 -2.92 3.66 14.80
CA ASN A 33 -2.00 2.99 15.70
C ASN A 33 -1.12 1.92 15.00
N GLY A 34 -0.57 2.28 13.83
CA GLY A 34 0.30 1.38 13.07
C GLY A 34 -0.42 0.25 12.33
N LYS A 35 -1.76 0.21 12.33
CA LYS A 35 -2.57 -0.81 11.66
C LYS A 35 -3.53 -0.16 10.68
N ILE A 36 -3.68 -0.78 9.51
CA ILE A 36 -4.71 -0.40 8.55
C ILE A 36 -6.08 -0.71 9.18
N VAL A 37 -6.89 0.33 9.36
CA VAL A 37 -8.27 0.22 9.88
C VAL A 37 -9.32 0.43 8.80
N ALA A 38 -8.91 0.96 7.64
CA ALA A 38 -9.80 1.15 6.51
C ALA A 38 -10.27 -0.19 5.91
N LYS A 39 -11.51 -0.20 5.43
CA LYS A 39 -12.05 -1.36 4.72
C LYS A 39 -11.27 -1.61 3.44
N TYR A 40 -11.15 -2.89 3.08
CA TYR A 40 -10.55 -3.36 1.83
C TYR A 40 -11.03 -2.54 0.62
N SER A 41 -12.35 -2.30 0.54
CA SER A 41 -13.00 -1.57 -0.55
C SER A 41 -12.59 -0.10 -0.63
N GLU A 42 -12.44 0.57 0.52
CA GLU A 42 -12.01 1.97 0.61
C GLU A 42 -10.56 2.15 0.19
N LEU A 43 -9.68 1.26 0.66
CA LEU A 43 -8.28 1.24 0.22
C LEU A 43 -8.22 1.03 -1.29
N LEU A 44 -9.02 0.11 -1.83
CA LEU A 44 -9.03 -0.19 -3.25
C LEU A 44 -9.56 0.99 -4.09
N ALA A 45 -10.57 1.70 -3.60
CA ALA A 45 -11.08 2.91 -4.23
C ALA A 45 -10.06 4.05 -4.19
N TRP A 46 -9.41 4.26 -3.04
CA TRP A 46 -8.33 5.22 -2.90
C TRP A 46 -7.17 4.89 -3.84
N LEU A 47 -6.75 3.64 -3.89
CA LEU A 47 -5.69 3.16 -4.78
C LEU A 47 -5.99 3.37 -6.25
N LYS A 48 -7.23 3.10 -6.68
CA LYS A 48 -7.67 3.40 -8.03
C LYS A 48 -7.69 4.91 -8.31
N SER A 49 -8.11 5.71 -7.34
CA SER A 49 -8.28 7.15 -7.51
C SER A 49 -6.95 7.93 -7.47
N ASP A 50 -6.06 7.62 -6.53
CA ASP A 50 -4.79 8.33 -6.31
C ASP A 50 -3.64 7.78 -7.18
N ILE A 51 -3.73 6.52 -7.62
CA ILE A 51 -2.64 5.83 -8.31
C ILE A 51 -3.03 5.32 -9.71
N GLY A 52 -4.31 5.27 -10.05
CA GLY A 52 -4.77 4.87 -11.40
C GLY A 52 -4.44 3.41 -11.76
N LEU A 53 -4.05 2.59 -10.78
CA LEU A 53 -3.58 1.22 -11.00
C LEU A 53 -4.71 0.21 -10.74
N GLY A 54 -5.16 -0.48 -11.80
CA GLY A 54 -6.25 -1.48 -11.76
C GLY A 54 -5.98 -2.75 -10.95
N HIS A 55 -4.77 -2.94 -10.40
CA HIS A 55 -4.37 -4.12 -9.61
C HIS A 55 -4.53 -3.92 -8.10
N GLY A 56 -5.74 -3.58 -7.65
CA GLY A 56 -6.01 -3.20 -6.25
C GLY A 56 -5.69 -4.27 -5.19
N MET A 57 -5.76 -5.56 -5.54
CA MET A 57 -5.43 -6.70 -4.65
C MET A 57 -3.97 -6.71 -4.19
N GLN A 58 -3.06 -6.36 -5.09
CA GLN A 58 -1.64 -6.54 -4.87
C GLN A 58 -1.07 -5.33 -4.11
N MET A 59 -1.66 -4.14 -4.34
CA MET A 59 -1.25 -2.97 -3.59
C MET A 59 -1.85 -2.90 -2.20
N LEU A 60 -2.98 -3.56 -1.96
CA LEU A 60 -3.39 -3.77 -0.58
C LEU A 60 -2.35 -4.59 0.18
N ARG A 61 -1.87 -5.69 -0.40
CA ARG A 61 -0.77 -6.47 0.21
C ARG A 61 0.47 -5.63 0.45
N PHE A 62 0.76 -4.68 -0.43
CA PHE A 62 1.83 -3.70 -0.26
C PHE A 62 1.60 -2.70 0.89
N CYS A 63 0.41 -2.12 0.99
CA CYS A 63 0.08 -1.23 2.12
C CYS A 63 0.13 -1.99 3.45
N ILE A 64 -0.37 -3.24 3.47
CA ILE A 64 -0.32 -4.12 4.65
C ILE A 64 1.16 -4.44 4.98
N TYR A 65 2.00 -4.69 3.97
CA TYR A 65 3.44 -4.90 4.14
C TYR A 65 4.13 -3.67 4.76
N ALA A 66 3.79 -2.46 4.30
CA ALA A 66 4.30 -1.23 4.90
C ALA A 66 3.85 -1.03 6.36
N SER A 67 2.69 -1.59 6.74
CA SER A 67 2.16 -1.57 8.11
C SER A 67 2.83 -2.58 9.04
N VAL A 68 3.55 -3.57 8.52
CA VAL A 68 4.18 -4.64 9.30
C VAL A 68 5.67 -4.71 8.96
N PRO A 69 6.51 -3.84 9.55
CA PRO A 69 7.96 -3.87 9.31
C PRO A 69 8.68 -5.08 9.94
N THR A 70 7.98 -6.04 10.59
CA THR A 70 8.60 -6.98 11.55
C THR A 70 8.36 -8.47 11.27
N ILE A 71 8.01 -8.88 10.04
CA ILE A 71 7.92 -10.32 9.73
C ILE A 71 8.62 -10.62 8.40
N LEU A 72 9.95 -10.49 8.42
CA LEU A 72 10.87 -11.15 7.50
C LEU A 72 12.23 -11.22 8.19
N SER A 73 12.33 -12.13 9.15
CA SER A 73 13.54 -12.93 9.38
C SER A 73 13.26 -14.34 8.87
#